data_AF-A0A9P0JMB3-F1
#
_entry.id   AF-A0A9P0JMB3-F1
#
_cell.length_a   1.000
_cell.length_b   1.000
_cell.length_c   1.000
_cell.angle_alpha   90.00
_cell.angle_beta   90.00
_cell.angle_gamma   90.00
#
_symmetry.space_group_name_H-M   'P 1'
#
loop_
_entity.id
_entity.type
_entity.pdbx_description
1 polymer ?
#
loop_
_entity_poly.entity_id
_entity_poly.type
_entity_poly.pdbx_seq_one_letter_code
_entity_poly.pdbx_strand_id
1 'polypeptide(L)' 'MDKEMNIDNDILIALVEARPVLWDKTLDIFKGRCATRKAWSQVCCELNEDFKEMRSKEKNESRTFA' A
#
# COMPACT_ATOMS: atom_id res chain seq x y z
N MET A 1 8.32 21.64 -6.56
CA MET A 1 8.89 20.57 -7.40
C MET A 1 8.07 19.34 -7.11
N ASP A 2 6.99 19.18 -7.87
CA ASP A 2 6.20 17.96 -7.87
C ASP A 2 7.10 16.86 -8.45
N LYS A 3 7.57 15.95 -7.59
CA LYS A 3 8.27 14.76 -8.08
C LYS A 3 7.25 14.01 -8.94
N GLU A 4 7.46 13.99 -10.26
CA GLU A 4 6.76 13.08 -11.15
C GLU A 4 7.06 11.66 -10.64
N MET A 5 6.10 11.09 -9.91
CA MET A 5 6.13 9.69 -9.54
C MET A 5 5.80 8.91 -10.81
N ASN A 6 6.83 8.54 -11.57
CA ASN A 6 6.68 7.66 -12.71
C ASN A 6 6.36 6.26 -12.18
N ILE A 7 5.08 6.03 -11.93
CA ILE A 7 4.54 4.76 -11.50
C ILE A 7 4.43 3.87 -12.75
N ASP A 8 5.08 2.73 -12.71
CA ASP A 8 4.91 1.70 -13.73
C ASP A 8 3.51 1.09 -13.61
N ASN A 9 2.68 1.35 -14.62
CA ASN A 9 1.30 0.88 -14.66
C ASN A 9 1.22 -0.65 -14.77
N ASP A 10 2.14 -1.30 -15.48
CA ASP A 10 2.12 -2.76 -15.64
C ASP A 10 2.44 -3.44 -14.30
N ILE A 11 3.38 -2.87 -13.54
CA ILE A 11 3.67 -3.32 -12.17
C ILE A 11 2.45 -3.10 -11.27
N LEU A 12 1.81 -1.93 -11.32
CA LEU A 12 0.63 -1.64 -10.52
C LEU A 12 -0.52 -2.63 -10.81
N ILE A 13 -0.80 -2.89 -12.08
CA ILE A 13 -1.84 -3.84 -12.50
C ILE A 13 -1.52 -5.24 -11.96
N ALA A 14 -0.30 -5.73 -12.16
CA ALA A 14 0.12 -7.06 -11.67
C ALA A 14 -0.02 -7.18 -10.13
N LEU A 15 0.32 -6.12 -9.39
CA LEU A 15 0.19 -6.09 -7.93
C LEU A 15 -1.27 -6.09 -7.46
N VAL A 16 -2.16 -5.42 -8.19
CA VAL A 16 -3.60 -5.42 -7.88
C VAL A 16 -4.22 -6.76 -8.23
N GLU A 17 -3.91 -7.33 -9.40
CA GLU A 17 -4.41 -8.64 -9.84
C GLU A 17 -4.04 -9.75 -8.86
N ALA A 18 -2.80 -9.75 -8.36
CA ALA A 18 -2.33 -10.71 -7.36
C ALA A 18 -3.06 -10.65 -6.00
N ARG A 19 -3.87 -9.61 -5.75
CA ARG A 19 -4.57 -9.39 -4.47
C ARG A 19 -6.08 -9.29 -4.70
N PRO A 20 -6.81 -10.42 -4.74
CA PRO A 20 -8.25 -10.47 -4.98
C PRO A 20 -9.08 -9.60 -4.02
N VAL A 21 -8.60 -9.37 -2.79
CA VAL A 21 -9.22 -8.46 -1.82
C VAL A 21 -9.40 -7.01 -2.34
N LEU A 22 -8.68 -6.63 -3.39
CA LEU A 22 -8.75 -5.29 -4.00
C LEU A 22 -9.76 -5.18 -5.14
N TRP A 23 -10.14 -6.28 -5.79
CA TRP A 23 -10.96 -6.23 -7.01
C TRP A 23 -12.05 -7.30 -7.10
N ASP A 24 -11.88 -8.45 -6.44
CA ASP A 24 -12.84 -9.54 -6.47
C ASP A 24 -13.99 -9.31 -5.47
N LYS A 25 -15.11 -8.83 -6.01
CA LYS A 25 -16.34 -8.53 -5.27
C LYS A 25 -17.08 -9.78 -4.78
N THR A 26 -16.71 -10.97 -5.25
CA THR A 26 -17.32 -12.23 -4.83
C THR A 26 -16.78 -12.71 -3.48
N LEU A 27 -15.60 -12.23 -3.08
CA LEU A 27 -14.99 -12.56 -1.81
C LEU A 27 -15.56 -11.68 -0.68
N ASP A 28 -15.93 -12.29 0.44
CA ASP A 28 -16.44 -11.53 1.59
C ASP A 28 -15.39 -10.57 2.15
N ILE A 29 -14.11 -10.95 2.06
CA ILE A 29 -12.96 -10.12 2.49
C ILE A 29 -12.86 -8.78 1.75
N PHE A 30 -13.41 -8.68 0.53
CA PHE A 30 -13.44 -7.43 -0.24
C PHE A 30 -14.22 -6.32 0.48
N LYS A 31 -15.23 -6.67 1.27
CA LYS A 31 -16.00 -5.71 2.10
C LYS A 31 -15.21 -5.22 3.32
N GLY A 32 -14.12 -5.90 3.65
CA GLY A 32 -13.29 -5.62 4.81
C GLY A 32 -12.40 -4.41 4.58
N ARG A 33 -12.84 -3.22 5.02
CA ARG A 33 -12.04 -1.96 4.94
C ARG A 33 -10.62 -2.11 5.48
N CYS A 34 -10.43 -2.88 6.56
CA CYS A 34 -9.11 -3.15 7.13
C CYS A 34 -8.23 -3.99 6.19
N ALA A 35 -8.82 -5.00 5.54
CA ALA A 35 -8.10 -5.89 4.63
C ALA A 35 -7.72 -5.16 3.33
N THR A 36 -8.65 -4.38 2.77
CA THR A 36 -8.40 -3.53 1.59
C THR A 36 -7.31 -2.50 1.87
N ARG A 37 -7.35 -1.82 3.03
CA ARG A 37 -6.32 -0.85 3.44
C ARG A 37 -4.95 -1.51 3.59
N LYS A 38 -4.90 -2.69 4.21
CA LYS A 38 -3.64 -3.45 4.37
C LYS A 38 -3.04 -3.84 3.02
N ALA A 39 -3.87 -4.32 2.10
CA ALA A 39 -3.45 -4.71 0.76
C ALA A 39 -2.93 -3.52 -0.06
N TRP A 40 -3.64 -2.38 -0.08
CA TRP A 40 -3.15 -1.16 -0.73
C TRP A 40 -1.83 -0.69 -0.15
N SER A 41 -1.66 -0.76 1.18
CA SER A 41 -0.38 -0.38 1.77
C SER A 41 0.77 -1.30 1.36
N GLN A 42 0.52 -2.58 1.11
CA GLN A 42 1.53 -3.49 0.57
C GLN A 42 1.87 -3.13 -0.89
N VAL A 43 0.84 -2.88 -1.72
CA VAL A 43 1.02 -2.43 -3.10
C VAL A 43 1.89 -1.16 -3.13
N CYS A 44 1.60 -0.15 -2.32
CA CYS A 44 2.39 1.08 -2.27
C CYS A 44 3.85 0.84 -1.82
N CYS A 45 4.08 -0.04 -0.83
CA CYS A 45 5.42 -0.40 -0.39
C CYS A 45 6.22 -1.18 -1.44
N GLU A 46 5.55 -1.95 -2.29
CA GLU A 46 6.18 -2.73 -3.37
C GLU A 46 6.41 -1.90 -4.63
N LEU A 47 5.54 -0.92 -4.88
CA LEU A 47 5.61 0.00 -6.01
C LEU A 47 6.65 1.12 -5.81
N ASN A 48 6.89 1.52 -4.56
CA ASN A 48 7.84 2.56 -4.23
C ASN A 48 8.61 2.21 -2.94
N GLU A 49 9.92 2.03 -3.07
CA GLU A 49 10.81 1.76 -1.95
C GLU A 49 10.84 2.91 -0.94
N ASP A 50 10.67 4.16 -1.38
CA ASP A 50 10.57 5.34 -0.51
C ASP A 50 9.33 5.28 0.39
N PHE A 51 8.28 4.56 -0.04
CA PHE A 51 7.07 4.38 0.75
C PHE A 51 7.30 3.44 1.95
N LYS A 52 8.27 2.52 1.86
CA LYS A 52 8.73 1.74 3.02
C LYS A 52 9.40 2.64 4.05
N GLU A 53 10.11 3.69 3.62
CA GLU A 53 10.81 4.64 4.49
C GLU A 53 9.84 5.60 5.22
N MET A 54 8.71 5.97 4.62
CA MET A 54 7.67 6.76 5.30
C MET A 54 7.04 5.99 6.47
N ARG A 55 6.69 4.71 6.27
CA ARG A 55 6.07 3.88 7.32
C ARG A 55 7.03 3.60 8.49
N SER A 56 8.33 3.55 8.24
CA SER A 56 9.33 3.36 9.31
C SER A 56 9.54 4.62 10.14
N LYS A 57 9.45 5.82 9.54
CA LYS A 57 9.57 7.10 10.26
C LYS A 57 8.37 7.39 11.19
N GLU A 58 7.14 7.08 10.79
CA GLU A 58 5.96 7.25 11.66
C GLU A 58 6.03 6.41 12.95
N LYS A 59 6.78 5.31 12.97
CA LYS A 59 6.87 4.40 14.13
C LYS A 59 7.90 4.84 15.18
N ASN A 60 8.81 5.76 14.86
CA ASN A 60 9.87 6.20 15.75
C ASN A 60 9.61 7.54 16.45
N GLU A 61 8.66 8.35 15.98
CA GLU A 61 8.31 9.62 16.66
C GLU A 61 7.35 9.45 17.84
N SER A 62 6.69 8.29 18.00
CA SER A 62 5.82 8.02 19.15
C SER A 62 6.55 7.52 20.41
N ARG A 63 7.88 7.53 20.44
CA ARG A 63 8.68 6.93 21.53
C ARG A 63 9.58 7.90 22.31
N THR A 64 9.49 9.20 22.05
CA THR A 64 10.33 10.23 22.70
C THR A 64 9.61 11.12 23.72
N PHE A 65 8.37 10.80 24.09
CA PHE A 65 7.69 11.45 25.21
C PHE A 65 7.10 10.40 26.17
N ALA A 66 7.95 9.76 26.97
CA ALA A 66 7.59 9.01 28.17
C ALA A 66 8.71 9.15 29.21
#